data_AF-A0AAU9C5Y1-F1
#
_entry.id   AF-A0AAU9C5Y1-F1
#
_cell.length_a   1.000
_cell.length_b   1.000
_cell.length_c   1.000
_cell.angle_alpha   90.00
_cell.angle_beta   90.00
_cell.angle_gamma   90.00
#
_symmetry.space_group_name_H-M   'P 1'
#
loop_
_entity.id
_entity.type
_entity.pdbx_description
1 polymer ?
#
loop_
_entity_poly.entity_id
_entity_poly.type
_entity_poly.pdbx_seq_one_letter_code
_entity_poly.pdbx_strand_id
1 'polypeptide(L)'
;MVVHDLCVYASLLPGARAHPLHYYADSDGLEVDVIIELTDGRWAAIETKLGDSKVDQGVKNLLRLEKKVLNDPLARGYEPVFKVVVGSGAYARQLSDSGIYVIPLDTLTV
;
A
#
# COMPACT_ATOMS: atom_id res chain seq x y z
N MET A 1 8.44 -1.43 -12.89
CA MET A 1 9.42 -1.95 -11.92
C MET A 1 8.72 -2.29 -10.61
N VAL A 2 8.24 -1.30 -9.85
CA VAL A 2 7.52 -1.51 -8.56
C VAL A 2 6.47 -2.63 -8.57
N VAL A 3 5.49 -2.58 -9.47
CA VAL A 3 4.41 -3.60 -9.50
C VAL A 3 4.95 -5.01 -9.79
N HIS A 4 6.00 -5.13 -10.60
CA HIS A 4 6.62 -6.43 -10.88
C HIS A 4 7.28 -6.99 -9.63
N ASP A 5 8.14 -6.21 -8.98
CA ASP A 5 8.88 -6.64 -7.79
C ASP A 5 7.92 -6.96 -6.64
N LEU A 6 6.91 -6.10 -6.41
CA LEU A 6 5.85 -6.35 -5.45
C LEU A 6 5.06 -7.62 -5.78
N CYS A 7 4.78 -7.91 -7.06
CA CYS A 7 4.12 -9.15 -7.47
C CYS A 7 4.98 -10.36 -7.13
N VAL A 8 6.29 -10.32 -7.39
CA VAL A 8 7.22 -11.40 -7.06
C VAL A 8 7.23 -11.63 -5.55
N TYR A 9 7.44 -10.58 -4.75
CA TYR A 9 7.49 -10.70 -3.29
C TYR A 9 6.15 -11.16 -2.69
N ALA A 10 5.04 -10.57 -3.12
CA ALA A 10 3.72 -10.93 -2.61
C ALA A 10 3.33 -12.37 -2.97
N SER A 11 3.73 -12.86 -4.15
CA SER A 11 3.43 -14.23 -4.58
C SER A 11 4.12 -15.31 -3.74
N LEU A 12 5.17 -14.95 -3.00
CA LEU A 12 5.91 -15.85 -2.11
C LEU A 12 5.33 -15.88 -0.69
N LEU A 13 4.36 -15.02 -0.37
CA LEU A 13 3.77 -14.97 0.96
C LEU A 13 2.85 -16.20 1.20
N PRO A 14 2.86 -16.79 2.41
CA PRO A 14 1.87 -17.79 2.78
C PRO A 14 0.45 -17.22 2.66
N GLY A 15 -0.42 -17.92 1.92
CA GLY A 15 -1.78 -17.43 1.63
C GLY A 15 -1.85 -16.42 0.49
N ALA A 16 -0.79 -16.27 -0.31
CA ALA A 16 -0.87 -15.49 -1.55
C ALA A 16 -1.86 -16.12 -2.54
N ARG A 17 -2.62 -15.27 -3.22
CA ARG A 17 -3.45 -15.66 -4.37
C ARG A 17 -2.59 -15.72 -5.64
N ALA A 18 -3.10 -16.34 -6.70
CA ALA A 18 -2.43 -16.35 -8.01
C ALA A 18 -2.16 -14.94 -8.56
N HIS A 19 -3.03 -13.98 -8.22
CA HIS A 19 -2.86 -12.55 -8.47
C HIS A 19 -3.03 -11.81 -7.15
N PRO A 20 -1.94 -11.60 -6.39
CA PRO A 20 -2.03 -11.05 -5.04
C PRO A 20 -2.11 -9.52 -4.99
N LEU A 21 -1.97 -8.84 -6.14
CA LEU A 21 -1.98 -7.39 -6.25
C LEU A 21 -3.28 -6.91 -6.92
N HIS A 22 -3.85 -5.84 -6.37
CA HIS A 22 -5.04 -5.17 -6.88
C HIS A 22 -4.81 -3.66 -6.94
N TYR A 23 -5.44 -2.99 -7.90
CA TYR A 23 -5.53 -1.52 -7.94
C TYR A 23 -6.87 -1.09 -7.35
N TYR A 24 -6.89 0.02 -6.61
CA TYR A 24 -8.12 0.60 -6.08
C TYR A 24 -8.34 2.01 -6.64
N ALA A 25 -9.54 2.26 -7.15
CA ALA A 25 -10.04 3.59 -7.47
C ALA A 25 -11.54 3.67 -7.20
N ASP A 26 -12.03 4.84 -6.78
CA ASP A 26 -13.46 5.08 -6.57
C ASP A 26 -13.96 6.40 -7.15
N SER A 27 -15.28 6.57 -7.15
CA SER A 27 -15.97 7.77 -7.63
C SER A 27 -15.71 9.02 -6.78
N ASP A 28 -15.18 8.86 -5.57
CA ASP A 28 -14.83 9.98 -4.69
C ASP A 28 -13.39 10.47 -4.96
N GLY A 29 -12.76 9.97 -6.02
CA GLY A 29 -11.41 10.33 -6.46
C GLY A 29 -10.30 9.81 -5.54
N LEU A 30 -10.57 8.78 -4.73
CA LEU A 30 -9.50 8.07 -4.02
C LEU A 30 -8.91 7.01 -4.95
N GLU A 31 -7.59 7.05 -5.11
CA GLU A 31 -6.82 6.05 -5.83
C GLU A 31 -5.69 5.53 -4.94
N VAL A 32 -5.43 4.23 -5.01
CA VAL A 32 -4.29 3.55 -4.37
C VAL A 32 -3.69 2.56 -5.36
N ASP A 33 -2.40 2.74 -5.64
CA ASP A 33 -1.70 2.04 -6.72
C ASP A 33 -1.70 0.52 -6.55
N VAL A 34 -1.42 0.02 -5.34
CA VAL A 34 -1.33 -1.41 -5.07
C VAL A 34 -1.93 -1.76 -3.71
N ILE A 35 -2.84 -2.73 -3.72
CA ILE A 35 -3.35 -3.46 -2.56
C ILE A 35 -2.85 -4.88 -2.66
N ILE A 36 -2.21 -5.37 -1.60
CA ILE A 36 -1.88 -6.78 -1.45
C ILE A 36 -2.95 -7.41 -0.58
N GLU A 37 -3.60 -8.49 -1.03
CA GLU A 37 -4.59 -9.23 -0.23
C GLU A 37 -4.26 -10.74 -0.19
N LEU A 38 -4.21 -11.29 1.02
CA LEU A 38 -4.02 -12.72 1.25
C LEU A 38 -5.36 -13.45 1.42
N THR A 39 -5.34 -14.77 1.27
CA THR A 39 -6.54 -15.62 1.37
C THR A 39 -7.22 -15.59 2.74
N ASP A 40 -6.48 -15.21 3.79
CA ASP A 40 -7.01 -15.06 5.15
C ASP A 40 -7.61 -13.67 5.42
N GLY A 41 -7.61 -12.77 4.43
CA GLY A 41 -8.17 -11.42 4.53
C GLY A 41 -7.20 -10.38 5.08
N ARG A 42 -5.96 -10.75 5.45
CA ARG A 42 -4.92 -9.76 5.71
C ARG A 42 -4.59 -9.01 4.43
N TRP A 43 -4.41 -7.70 4.56
CA TRP A 43 -4.09 -6.85 3.43
C TRP A 43 -3.12 -5.73 3.80
N ALA A 44 -2.49 -5.15 2.79
CA ALA A 44 -1.64 -3.99 2.91
C ALA A 44 -1.83 -3.07 1.71
N ALA A 45 -1.53 -1.78 1.89
CA ALA A 45 -1.70 -0.76 0.86
C ALA A 45 -0.39 -0.03 0.58
N ILE A 46 -0.11 0.19 -0.71
CA ILE A 46 1.14 0.75 -1.20
C ILE A 46 0.84 1.83 -2.24
N GLU A 47 1.50 2.96 -2.08
CA GLU A 47 1.43 4.13 -2.98
C GLU A 47 2.81 4.42 -3.57
N THR A 48 2.87 4.73 -4.86
CA THR A 48 4.11 5.02 -5.58
C THR A 48 4.15 6.48 -5.97
N LYS A 49 5.09 7.24 -5.42
CA LYS A 49 5.17 8.69 -5.67
C LYS A 49 6.53 9.07 -6.22
N LEU A 50 6.56 9.50 -7.48
CA LEU A 50 7.73 10.10 -8.11
C LEU A 50 7.93 11.52 -7.56
N GLY A 51 8.91 11.68 -6.67
CA GLY A 51 9.25 12.95 -6.03
C GLY A 51 8.76 13.05 -4.57
N ASP A 52 9.66 13.45 -3.69
CA ASP A 52 9.40 13.51 -2.24
C ASP A 52 8.27 14.47 -1.87
N SER A 53 8.03 15.52 -2.68
CA SER A 53 6.92 16.46 -2.49
C SER A 53 5.52 15.83 -2.61
N LYS A 54 5.43 14.61 -3.15
CA LYS A 54 4.16 13.87 -3.30
C LYS A 54 3.95 12.81 -2.23
N VAL A 55 4.90 12.60 -1.32
CA VAL A 55 4.78 11.61 -0.23
C VAL A 55 3.56 11.89 0.64
N ASP A 56 3.34 13.16 1.00
CA ASP A 56 2.18 13.57 1.82
C ASP A 56 0.85 13.23 1.15
N GLN A 57 0.77 13.28 -0.19
CA GLN A 57 -0.42 12.87 -0.91
C GLN A 57 -0.64 11.36 -0.83
N GLY A 58 0.43 10.57 -0.97
CA GLY A 58 0.36 9.11 -0.78
C GLY A 58 -0.10 8.75 0.65
N VAL A 59 0.47 9.40 1.66
CA VAL A 59 0.07 9.25 3.07
C VAL A 59 -1.42 9.52 3.25
N LYS A 60 -1.93 10.64 2.72
CA LYS A 60 -3.35 11.00 2.79
C LYS A 60 -4.25 9.96 2.11
N ASN A 61 -3.86 9.46 0.94
CA ASN A 61 -4.63 8.43 0.23
C ASN A 61 -4.71 7.12 1.04
N LEU A 62 -3.59 6.66 1.59
CA LEU A 62 -3.55 5.43 2.40
C LEU A 62 -4.40 5.53 3.67
N LEU A 63 -4.33 6.67 4.38
CA LEU A 63 -5.19 6.92 5.55
C LEU A 63 -6.67 7.03 5.18
N ARG A 64 -6.98 7.64 4.03
CA ARG A 64 -8.35 7.73 3.53
C ARG A 64 -8.92 6.35 3.17
N LEU A 65 -8.12 5.48 2.55
CA LEU A 65 -8.53 4.11 2.24
C LEU A 65 -8.77 3.29 3.51
N GLU A 66 -7.82 3.30 4.45
CA GLU A 66 -7.98 2.63 5.75
C GLU A 66 -9.27 3.07 6.44
N LYS A 67 -9.50 4.38 6.56
CA LYS A 67 -10.73 4.91 7.15
C LYS A 67 -11.98 4.44 6.39
N LYS A 68 -11.94 4.39 5.07
CA LYS A 68 -13.07 3.94 4.25
C LYS A 68 -13.39 2.46 4.50
N VAL A 69 -12.37 1.60 4.48
CA VAL A 69 -12.51 0.15 4.73
C VAL A 69 -13.03 -0.11 6.15
N LEU A 70 -12.52 0.60 7.16
CA LEU A 70 -12.95 0.42 8.54
C LEU A 70 -14.38 0.90 8.82
N ASN A 71 -14.89 1.84 8.02
CA ASN A 71 -16.26 2.35 8.16
C ASN A 71 -17.26 1.67 7.22
N ASP A 72 -16.84 0.75 6.36
CA ASP A 72 -17.72 0.01 5.46
C ASP A 72 -18.25 -1.26 6.17
N PRO A 73 -19.55 -1.37 6.46
CA PRO A 73 -20.14 -2.56 7.08
C PRO A 73 -20.03 -3.84 6.23
N LEU A 74 -19.81 -3.69 4.92
CA LEU A 74 -19.61 -4.81 3.99
C LEU A 74 -18.15 -5.26 3.94
N ALA A 75 -17.23 -4.38 4.31
CA ALA A 75 -15.84 -4.77 4.51
C ALA A 75 -15.74 -5.63 5.78
N ARG A 76 -14.82 -6.60 5.79
CA ARG A 76 -14.58 -7.47 6.95
C ARG A 76 -14.01 -6.72 8.17
N GLY A 77 -13.84 -5.39 8.09
CA GLY A 77 -13.32 -4.55 9.15
C GLY A 77 -11.85 -4.80 9.49
N TYR A 78 -11.10 -5.50 8.64
CA TYR A 78 -9.67 -5.72 8.86
C TYR A 78 -8.88 -4.44 8.64
N GLU A 79 -8.11 -4.03 9.63
CA GLU A 79 -7.07 -3.00 9.48
C GLU A 79 -5.96 -3.51 8.54
N PRO A 80 -5.34 -2.61 7.76
CA PRO A 80 -4.18 -2.99 6.96
C PRO A 80 -3.04 -3.41 7.90
N VAL A 81 -2.37 -4.52 7.60
CA VAL A 81 -1.22 -5.01 8.38
C VAL A 81 -0.06 -4.02 8.32
N PHE A 82 0.07 -3.33 7.18
CA PHE A 82 0.98 -2.19 7.01
C PHE A 82 0.52 -1.30 5.85
N LYS A 83 1.08 -0.09 5.81
CA LYS A 83 0.90 0.91 4.76
C LYS A 83 2.25 1.48 4.35
N VAL A 84 2.51 1.60 3.04
CA VAL A 84 3.81 2.02 2.50
C VAL A 84 3.63 3.09 1.43
N VAL A 85 4.47 4.12 1.45
CA VAL A 85 4.72 5.00 0.31
C VAL A 85 6.12 4.70 -0.23
N VAL A 86 6.20 4.26 -1.48
CA VAL A 86 7.44 4.10 -2.23
C VAL A 86 7.77 5.44 -2.89
N GLY A 87 8.89 6.03 -2.53
CA GLY A 87 9.31 7.36 -2.98
C GLY A 87 10.73 7.39 -3.57
N SER A 88 11.16 8.58 -3.98
CA SER A 88 12.52 8.85 -4.50
C SER A 88 13.55 9.20 -3.41
N GLY A 89 13.14 9.25 -2.14
CA GLY A 89 13.99 9.66 -1.04
C GLY A 89 15.14 8.68 -0.79
N ALA A 90 16.18 9.13 -0.09
CA ALA A 90 17.41 8.35 0.11
C ALA A 90 17.35 7.33 1.25
N TYR A 91 16.37 7.41 2.16
CA TYR A 91 16.31 6.58 3.35
C TYR A 91 14.89 6.13 3.67
N ALA A 92 14.79 4.89 4.17
CA ALA A 92 13.56 4.35 4.72
C ALA A 92 13.29 4.98 6.09
N ARG A 93 12.03 5.33 6.35
CA ARG A 93 11.58 5.87 7.63
C ARG A 93 10.14 5.48 7.92
N GLN A 94 9.78 5.43 9.20
CA GLN A 94 8.38 5.35 9.62
C GLN A 94 7.92 6.72 10.10
N LEU A 95 6.73 7.13 9.67
CA LEU A 95 6.08 8.34 10.16
C LEU A 95 5.40 8.04 11.49
N SER A 96 5.79 8.77 12.55
CA SER A 96 5.39 8.47 13.93
C SER A 96 3.90 8.65 14.20
N ASP A 97 3.22 9.50 13.44
CA ASP A 97 1.81 9.84 13.61
C ASP A 97 0.86 8.83 12.94
N SER A 98 1.26 8.28 11.81
CA SER A 98 0.42 7.45 10.94
C SER A 98 0.85 5.98 10.89
N GLY A 99 2.05 5.67 11.41
CA GLY A 99 2.67 4.35 11.32
C GLY A 99 3.08 3.95 9.89
N ILE A 100 2.91 4.84 8.91
CA ILE A 100 3.20 4.58 7.49
C ILE A 100 4.71 4.56 7.26
N TYR A 101 5.17 3.58 6.50
CA TYR A 101 6.54 3.50 6.05
C TYR A 101 6.72 4.30 4.76
N VAL A 102 7.76 5.12 4.68
CA VAL A 102 8.21 5.74 3.44
C VAL A 102 9.53 5.10 3.08
N ILE A 103 9.57 4.38 1.94
CA ILE A 103 10.75 3.62 1.52
C ILE A 103 11.25 4.10 0.14
N PRO A 104 12.57 4.12 -0.09
CA PRO A 104 13.13 4.41 -1.41
C PRO A 104 12.71 3.35 -2.44
N LEU A 105 12.47 3.77 -3.68
CA LEU A 105 12.22 2.87 -4.82
C LEU A 105 13.32 1.80 -4.95
N ASP A 106 14.56 2.18 -4.72
CA ASP A 106 15.74 1.32 -4.84
C ASP A 106 15.78 0.19 -3.79
N THR A 107 14.85 0.17 -2.82
CA THR A 107 14.69 -0.95 -1.88
C THR A 107 13.86 -2.11 -2.44
N LEU A 108 13.22 -1.92 -3.59
CA LEU A 108 12.40 -2.95 -4.24
C LEU A 108 13.17 -3.75 -5.29
N THR A 109 14.39 -3.34 -5.64
CA THR A 109 15.18 -3.99 -6.69
C THR A 109 15.61 -5.39 -6.26
N VAL A 110 15.39 -6.35 -7.16
CA VAL A 110 15.92 -7.72 -7.09
C VAL A 110 17.24 -7.79 -7.86
#